data_AF-A0A954I5X8-F1
#
_entry.id   AF-A0A954I5X8-F1
#
_cell.length_a   1.000
_cell.length_b   1.000
_cell.length_c   1.000
_cell.angle_alpha   90.00
_cell.angle_beta   90.00
_cell.angle_gamma   90.00
#
_symmetry.space_group_name_H-M   'P 1'
#
loop_
_entity.id
_entity.type
_entity.pdbx_description
1 polymer ?
#
loop_
_entity_poly.entity_id
_entity_poly.type
_entity_poly.pdbx_seq_one_letter_code
_entity_poly.pdbx_strand_id
1 'polypeptide(L)'
;MRTDVMRLNDRSPRRVPHQTTGRFATGTVSTGSKLATVVLAGCLFLAPAQLRADATTDAITTLKQTGDNASGAVQARKAMATLQTADTAALLPILEGFQDASPVAANWLRNAFEAIAAKHVADKSLPQAELLAFVRDKTQSPVARRLTYEWLLQVDATLEEQLIPTMLHDPGSEFRRDAVTRLITQAQAAENDAAATALFQQAMSGAVHEDQVKTISAALRKAGVEVDIQRHFGFLTSWKIVGPFDNRDEKGFAVTYPPEEVINLSGEYASEYPDAGTVHWNPITTDDDFGIVDIAEKIQNHKGSLMYATTTYVSDREQDVEVRLGTPNAWKLWINGQLVFAREEYHRSTRMDQYRIPIHLKAGPNLLLIKVCQNEQKEDWAQAYRFQLRICDGTGAAVLPATTSARLEQPRNSISATSLQGVSR
;
A
#
# COMPACT_ATOMS: atom_id res chain seq x y z
N MET A 1 53.29 26.91 19.33
CA MET A 1 54.00 25.64 19.63
C MET A 1 54.00 24.84 18.34
N ARG A 2 55.04 24.92 17.49
CA ARG A 2 56.20 23.98 17.39
C ARG A 2 55.72 22.52 17.29
N THR A 3 55.93 21.73 16.24
CA THR A 3 57.07 21.54 15.29
C THR A 3 56.54 20.65 14.14
N ASP A 4 56.73 20.94 12.85
CA ASP A 4 57.90 20.74 11.97
C ASP A 4 58.11 19.31 11.39
N VAL A 5 58.17 19.25 10.03
CA VAL A 5 59.24 18.63 9.20
C VAL A 5 58.99 17.34 8.35
N MET A 6 59.31 17.53 7.04
CA MET A 6 59.83 16.66 5.94
C MET A 6 58.98 15.52 5.35
N ARG A 7 58.72 15.41 4.02
CA ARG A 7 59.49 15.45 2.74
C ARG A 7 60.35 14.21 2.42
N LEU A 8 60.08 13.68 1.20
CA LEU A 8 60.93 13.00 0.18
C LEU A 8 60.42 11.58 -0.15
N ASN A 9 59.89 11.23 -1.33
CA ASN A 9 60.22 11.43 -2.76
C ASN A 9 61.05 10.27 -3.36
N ASP A 10 60.64 9.87 -4.57
CA ASP A 10 61.45 9.44 -5.71
C ASP A 10 61.74 7.93 -5.95
N ARG A 11 61.26 7.40 -7.09
CA ARG A 11 62.07 7.03 -8.28
C ARG A 11 61.30 6.15 -9.30
N SER A 12 60.79 6.78 -10.37
CA SER A 12 61.12 6.62 -11.82
C SER A 12 61.73 5.30 -12.38
N PRO A 13 61.85 5.09 -13.73
CA PRO A 13 60.86 5.14 -14.84
C PRO A 13 61.14 4.11 -16.00
N ARG A 14 60.41 4.25 -17.14
CA ARG A 14 60.79 3.96 -18.56
C ARG A 14 60.88 2.49 -19.08
N ARG A 15 60.24 2.20 -20.24
CA ARG A 15 60.79 2.25 -21.63
C ARG A 15 59.88 1.55 -22.66
N VAL A 16 59.74 2.19 -23.82
CA VAL A 16 59.39 1.61 -25.14
C VAL A 16 60.71 1.39 -25.90
N PRO A 17 60.83 0.39 -26.81
CA PRO A 17 61.08 0.74 -28.23
C PRO A 17 60.52 -0.25 -29.29
N HIS A 18 59.86 0.34 -30.29
CA HIS A 18 60.07 0.30 -31.75
C HIS A 18 60.87 -0.79 -32.53
N GLN A 19 60.30 -1.07 -33.73
CA GLN A 19 60.91 -1.33 -35.07
C GLN A 19 61.42 -2.76 -35.38
N THR A 20 61.44 -3.33 -36.59
CA THR A 20 60.89 -3.19 -37.96
C THR A 20 61.42 -4.42 -38.75
N THR A 21 60.86 -4.73 -39.93
CA THR A 21 61.33 -5.56 -41.10
C THR A 21 60.47 -6.82 -41.33
N GLY A 22 60.10 -7.24 -42.55
CA GLY A 22 60.31 -6.77 -43.92
C GLY A 22 59.79 -7.81 -44.94
N ARG A 23 59.12 -7.32 -46.01
CA ARG A 23 58.93 -7.82 -47.41
C ARG A 23 58.82 -9.32 -47.76
N PHE A 24 57.87 -9.66 -48.67
CA PHE A 24 58.08 -10.28 -50.01
C PHE A 24 56.77 -10.14 -50.87
N ALA A 25 56.82 -9.44 -52.02
CA ALA A 25 56.70 -9.93 -53.42
C ALA A 25 55.26 -10.25 -53.92
N THR A 26 54.60 -9.34 -54.66
CA THR A 26 54.44 -9.25 -56.14
C THR A 26 53.55 -10.30 -56.81
N GLY A 27 52.44 -9.85 -57.42
CA GLY A 27 51.62 -10.58 -58.39
C GLY A 27 50.64 -9.64 -59.10
N THR A 28 50.64 -9.70 -60.43
CA THR A 28 50.16 -8.73 -61.43
C THR A 28 48.69 -8.84 -61.86
N VAL A 29 48.16 -7.68 -62.25
CA VAL A 29 47.02 -7.29 -63.13
C VAL A 29 46.31 -8.38 -63.97
N SER A 30 44.97 -8.34 -63.97
CA SER A 30 44.15 -8.57 -65.18
C SER A 30 42.80 -7.83 -65.10
N THR A 31 42.50 -7.17 -66.22
CA THR A 31 41.35 -6.33 -66.62
C THR A 31 39.97 -7.01 -66.61
N GLY A 32 38.91 -6.20 -66.43
CA GLY A 32 37.53 -6.62 -66.72
C GLY A 32 36.47 -5.57 -66.37
N SER A 33 36.24 -4.61 -67.26
CA SER A 33 35.15 -3.63 -67.22
C SER A 33 33.77 -4.30 -67.20
N LYS A 34 32.83 -3.77 -66.41
CA LYS A 34 31.42 -3.55 -66.78
C LYS A 34 30.73 -2.67 -65.74
N LEU A 35 30.29 -1.49 -66.18
CA LEU A 35 29.30 -0.66 -65.50
C LEU A 35 28.02 -1.47 -65.28
N ALA A 36 27.51 -1.45 -64.05
CA ALA A 36 26.11 -1.66 -63.75
C ALA A 36 25.69 -0.60 -62.73
N THR A 37 25.07 0.46 -63.24
CA THR A 37 24.30 1.42 -62.45
C THR A 37 23.12 0.66 -61.84
N VAL A 38 23.23 0.27 -60.57
CA VAL A 38 22.10 -0.21 -59.79
C VAL A 38 21.50 0.99 -59.06
N VAL A 39 20.28 1.33 -59.46
CA VAL A 39 19.37 2.21 -58.76
C VAL A 39 19.10 1.60 -57.38
N LEU A 40 19.75 2.11 -56.34
CA LEU A 40 19.43 1.78 -54.95
C LEU A 40 18.38 2.78 -54.45
N ALA A 41 17.15 2.63 -54.97
CA ALA A 41 15.98 3.28 -54.39
C ALA A 41 15.36 2.33 -53.35
N GLY A 42 15.31 2.79 -52.11
CA GLY A 42 14.53 2.16 -51.04
C GLY A 42 15.37 1.41 -50.02
N CYS A 43 15.71 2.07 -48.91
CA CYS A 43 15.84 1.51 -47.55
C CYS A 43 16.46 2.49 -46.53
N LEU A 44 16.25 3.80 -46.67
CA LEU A 44 16.51 4.75 -45.58
C LEU A 44 15.24 5.54 -45.36
N PHE A 45 14.56 5.35 -44.23
CA PHE A 45 13.78 6.36 -43.48
C PHE A 45 13.00 5.76 -42.26
N LEU A 46 13.39 4.58 -41.74
CA LEU A 46 12.79 4.04 -40.49
C LEU A 46 13.67 4.17 -39.23
N ALA A 47 14.94 4.60 -39.36
CA ALA A 47 15.88 4.63 -38.23
C ALA A 47 15.60 5.68 -37.11
N PRO A 48 15.11 6.91 -37.36
CA PRO A 48 15.09 7.94 -36.31
C PRO A 48 14.00 7.73 -35.26
N ALA A 49 12.88 7.10 -35.61
CA ALA A 49 11.80 6.81 -34.65
C ALA A 49 12.21 5.72 -33.65
N GLN A 50 12.90 4.68 -34.14
CA GLN A 50 13.33 3.56 -33.32
C GLN A 50 14.41 3.98 -32.31
N LEU A 51 15.40 4.77 -32.74
CA LEU A 51 16.43 5.35 -31.87
C LEU A 51 15.85 6.24 -30.76
N ARG A 52 14.76 6.96 -31.02
CA ARG A 52 14.08 7.80 -30.01
C ARG A 52 13.25 6.98 -29.03
N ALA A 53 12.59 5.91 -29.49
CA ALA A 53 11.87 4.99 -28.62
C ALA A 53 12.82 4.27 -27.65
N ASP A 54 13.99 3.84 -28.14
CA ASP A 54 15.03 3.21 -27.31
C ASP A 54 15.57 4.19 -26.25
N ALA A 55 15.88 5.44 -26.64
CA ALA A 55 16.36 6.46 -25.71
C ALA A 55 15.34 6.85 -24.62
N THR A 56 14.05 6.85 -24.95
CA THR A 56 12.96 7.12 -24.00
C THR A 56 12.87 5.99 -22.97
N THR A 57 12.89 4.74 -23.45
CA THR A 57 12.81 3.54 -22.60
C THR A 57 14.02 3.44 -21.66
N ASP A 58 15.22 3.72 -22.15
CA ASP A 58 16.46 3.72 -21.36
C ASP A 58 16.43 4.81 -20.28
N ALA A 59 15.93 6.01 -20.62
CA ALA A 59 15.80 7.10 -19.67
C ALA A 59 14.80 6.76 -18.56
N ILE A 60 13.63 6.21 -18.90
CA ILE A 60 12.64 5.75 -17.91
C ILE A 60 13.23 4.69 -16.99
N THR A 61 13.92 3.70 -17.56
CA THR A 61 14.59 2.64 -16.79
C THR A 61 15.62 3.23 -15.82
N THR A 62 16.39 4.22 -16.26
CA THR A 62 17.36 4.93 -15.43
C THR A 62 16.68 5.68 -14.29
N LEU A 63 15.55 6.36 -14.55
CA LEU A 63 14.80 7.06 -13.50
C LEU A 63 14.25 6.08 -12.44
N LYS A 64 13.76 4.91 -12.86
CA LYS A 64 13.25 3.86 -11.96
C LYS A 64 14.32 3.29 -11.01
N GLN A 65 15.59 3.35 -11.39
CA GLN A 65 16.71 2.89 -10.57
C GLN A 65 17.16 3.92 -9.52
N THR A 66 16.55 5.11 -9.48
CA THR A 66 16.91 6.13 -8.49
C THR A 66 16.45 5.70 -7.10
N GLY A 67 17.39 5.69 -6.16
CA GLY A 67 17.15 5.27 -4.77
C GLY A 67 17.21 6.42 -3.77
N ASP A 68 17.08 6.05 -2.50
CA ASP A 68 17.17 6.99 -1.38
C ASP A 68 18.56 7.66 -1.29
N ASN A 69 18.66 8.74 -0.51
CA ASN A 69 19.90 9.46 -0.24
C ASN A 69 20.64 9.93 -1.52
N ALA A 70 19.88 10.31 -2.55
CA ALA A 70 20.39 10.76 -3.85
C ALA A 70 21.20 9.70 -4.64
N SER A 71 21.03 8.42 -4.33
CA SER A 71 21.62 7.34 -5.13
C SER A 71 21.11 7.39 -6.57
N GLY A 72 22.03 7.43 -7.55
CA GLY A 72 21.71 7.53 -8.97
C GLY A 72 21.29 8.93 -9.45
N ALA A 73 21.33 9.97 -8.61
CA ALA A 73 20.82 11.30 -8.97
C ALA A 73 21.51 11.95 -10.19
N VAL A 74 22.80 11.67 -10.43
CA VAL A 74 23.51 12.20 -11.60
C VAL A 74 22.98 11.57 -12.90
N GLN A 75 22.78 10.26 -12.90
CA GLN A 75 22.20 9.51 -14.00
C GLN A 75 20.75 9.92 -14.22
N ALA A 76 19.98 10.07 -13.14
CA ALA A 76 18.61 10.53 -13.19
C ALA A 76 18.48 11.93 -13.82
N ARG A 77 19.35 12.87 -13.49
CA ARG A 77 19.38 14.20 -14.12
C ARG A 77 19.66 14.13 -15.63
N LYS A 78 20.55 13.23 -16.07
CA LYS A 78 20.82 13.03 -17.50
C LYS A 78 19.62 12.42 -18.22
N ALA A 79 19.01 11.39 -17.63
CA ALA A 79 17.79 10.77 -18.15
C ALA A 79 16.63 11.77 -18.22
N MET A 80 16.48 12.60 -17.19
CA MET A 80 15.50 13.68 -17.15
C MET A 80 15.73 14.70 -18.28
N ALA A 81 16.99 15.12 -18.51
CA ALA A 81 17.30 16.03 -19.62
C ALA A 81 16.93 15.42 -20.99
N THR A 82 17.13 14.11 -21.17
CA THR A 82 16.65 13.41 -22.38
C THR A 82 15.12 13.49 -22.50
N LEU A 83 14.38 13.08 -21.47
CA LEU A 83 12.91 13.06 -21.50
C LEU A 83 12.29 14.45 -21.64
N GLN A 84 12.87 15.49 -21.03
CA GLN A 84 12.39 16.86 -21.16
C GLN A 84 12.41 17.37 -22.60
N THR A 85 13.26 16.82 -23.47
CA THR A 85 13.34 17.18 -24.89
C THR A 85 12.54 16.26 -25.80
N ALA A 86 11.93 15.22 -25.25
CA ALA A 86 11.09 14.30 -26.00
C ALA A 86 9.78 14.96 -26.45
N ASP A 87 9.16 14.39 -27.48
CA ASP A 87 7.85 14.79 -27.97
C ASP A 87 6.72 14.08 -27.20
N THR A 88 5.48 14.33 -27.59
CA THR A 88 4.29 13.77 -26.93
C THR A 88 4.23 12.24 -26.97
N ALA A 89 4.97 11.57 -27.87
CA ALA A 89 5.00 10.11 -27.92
C ALA A 89 5.65 9.48 -26.68
N ALA A 90 6.44 10.25 -25.91
CA ALA A 90 7.04 9.79 -24.66
C ALA A 90 6.07 9.82 -23.46
N LEU A 91 4.91 10.49 -23.57
CA LEU A 91 3.99 10.64 -22.43
C LEU A 91 3.46 9.30 -21.91
N LEU A 92 2.98 8.41 -22.79
CA LEU A 92 2.46 7.10 -22.38
C LEU A 92 3.55 6.21 -21.77
N PRO A 93 4.74 6.02 -22.41
CA PRO A 93 5.83 5.28 -21.77
C PRO A 93 6.21 5.79 -20.38
N ILE A 94 6.23 7.12 -20.18
CA ILE A 94 6.52 7.71 -18.85
C ILE A 94 5.44 7.31 -17.84
N LEU A 95 4.16 7.39 -18.23
CA LEU A 95 3.02 7.03 -17.37
C LEU A 95 3.02 5.53 -17.03
N GLU A 96 3.30 4.66 -17.99
CA GLU A 96 3.48 3.21 -17.78
C GLU A 96 4.66 2.94 -16.82
N GLY A 97 5.70 3.76 -16.88
CA GLY A 97 6.86 3.70 -15.98
C GLY A 97 6.53 3.85 -14.50
N PHE A 98 5.36 4.42 -14.13
CA PHE A 98 4.91 4.51 -12.73
C PHE A 98 4.59 3.15 -12.12
N GLN A 99 4.31 2.13 -12.94
CA GLN A 99 4.11 0.78 -12.43
C GLN A 99 5.38 0.30 -11.74
N ASP A 100 5.24 -0.18 -10.50
CA ASP A 100 6.32 -0.63 -9.61
C ASP A 100 7.41 0.43 -9.32
N ALA A 101 7.12 1.72 -9.55
CA ALA A 101 8.06 2.79 -9.25
C ALA A 101 8.14 3.03 -7.73
N SER A 102 9.37 3.20 -7.22
CA SER A 102 9.56 3.73 -5.87
C SER A 102 8.99 5.15 -5.75
N PRO A 103 8.68 5.66 -4.55
CA PRO A 103 8.23 7.05 -4.39
C PRO A 103 9.20 8.08 -4.98
N VAL A 104 10.51 7.82 -4.88
CA VAL A 104 11.56 8.67 -5.47
C VAL A 104 11.49 8.62 -7.00
N ALA A 105 11.38 7.42 -7.59
CA ALA A 105 11.25 7.25 -9.04
C ALA A 105 9.96 7.88 -9.58
N ALA A 106 8.83 7.69 -8.89
CA ALA A 106 7.54 8.27 -9.27
C ALA A 106 7.58 9.80 -9.33
N ASN A 107 8.34 10.45 -8.44
CA ASN A 107 8.54 11.90 -8.49
C ASN A 107 9.35 12.33 -9.72
N TRP A 108 10.38 11.57 -10.11
CA TRP A 108 11.12 11.85 -11.34
C TRP A 108 10.25 11.68 -12.59
N LEU A 109 9.47 10.59 -12.65
CA LEU A 109 8.57 10.32 -13.77
C LEU A 109 7.46 11.39 -13.87
N ARG A 110 6.90 11.81 -12.74
CA ARG A 110 5.95 12.93 -12.68
C ARG A 110 6.55 14.19 -13.29
N ASN A 111 7.74 14.59 -12.83
CA ASN A 111 8.41 15.77 -13.36
C ASN A 111 8.67 15.66 -14.86
N ALA A 112 9.03 14.46 -15.36
CA ALA A 112 9.27 14.23 -16.77
C ALA A 112 7.99 14.40 -17.59
N PHE A 113 6.89 13.80 -17.14
CA PHE A 113 5.58 13.93 -17.75
C PHE A 113 5.13 15.41 -17.79
N GLU A 114 5.18 16.10 -16.64
CA GLU A 114 4.75 17.50 -16.51
C GLU A 114 5.58 18.43 -17.40
N ALA A 115 6.89 18.20 -17.52
CA ALA A 115 7.76 19.02 -18.37
C ALA A 115 7.43 18.91 -19.86
N ILE A 116 6.97 17.74 -20.33
CA ILE A 116 6.48 17.55 -21.69
C ILE A 116 5.07 18.12 -21.82
N ALA A 117 4.16 17.76 -20.91
CA ALA A 117 2.75 18.17 -20.97
C ALA A 117 2.57 19.70 -20.92
N ALA A 118 3.38 20.41 -20.11
CA ALA A 118 3.38 21.87 -20.00
C ALA A 118 3.60 22.59 -21.33
N LYS A 119 4.37 21.99 -22.24
CA LYS A 119 4.67 22.58 -23.56
C LYS A 119 3.49 22.47 -24.52
N HIS A 120 2.59 21.53 -24.28
CA HIS A 120 1.55 21.12 -25.22
C HIS A 120 0.12 21.43 -24.72
N VAL A 121 -0.07 21.68 -23.42
CA VAL A 121 -1.37 21.95 -22.83
C VAL A 121 -2.01 23.24 -23.35
N ALA A 122 -1.23 24.33 -23.48
CA ALA A 122 -1.74 25.63 -23.92
C ALA A 122 -2.28 25.60 -25.35
N ASP A 123 -1.59 24.87 -26.23
CA ASP A 123 -1.95 24.72 -27.64
C ASP A 123 -2.88 23.50 -27.87
N LYS A 124 -3.35 22.86 -26.79
CA LYS A 124 -4.24 21.68 -26.81
C LYS A 124 -3.72 20.51 -27.66
N SER A 125 -2.41 20.36 -27.76
CA SER A 125 -1.73 19.38 -28.61
C SER A 125 -1.34 18.09 -27.88
N LEU A 126 -1.85 17.88 -26.67
CA LEU A 126 -1.72 16.61 -25.97
C LEU A 126 -2.46 15.48 -26.72
N PRO A 127 -1.96 14.23 -26.69
CA PRO A 127 -2.63 13.06 -27.28
C PRO A 127 -3.85 12.65 -26.43
N GLN A 128 -4.93 13.44 -26.52
CA GLN A 128 -6.07 13.37 -25.60
C GLN A 128 -6.76 12.00 -25.63
N ALA A 129 -6.90 11.38 -26.80
CA ALA A 129 -7.59 10.10 -26.93
C ALA A 129 -6.86 8.98 -26.18
N GLU A 130 -5.53 8.92 -26.33
CA GLU A 130 -4.67 7.94 -25.70
C GLU A 130 -4.55 8.18 -24.20
N LEU A 131 -4.39 9.44 -23.78
CA LEU A 131 -4.35 9.80 -22.35
C LEU A 131 -5.69 9.51 -21.66
N LEU A 132 -6.81 9.71 -22.35
CA LEU A 132 -8.13 9.38 -21.83
C LEU A 132 -8.33 7.87 -21.70
N ALA A 133 -7.82 7.09 -22.67
CA ALA A 133 -7.80 5.63 -22.58
C ALA A 133 -6.96 5.17 -21.37
N PHE A 134 -5.80 5.79 -21.14
CA PHE A 134 -4.95 5.51 -19.98
C PHE A 134 -5.66 5.79 -18.64
N VAL A 135 -6.37 6.93 -18.52
CA VAL A 135 -7.13 7.27 -17.30
C VAL A 135 -8.23 6.25 -17.01
N ARG A 136 -8.87 5.69 -18.06
CA ARG A 136 -9.94 4.70 -17.94
C ARG A 136 -9.43 3.29 -17.62
N ASP A 137 -8.18 2.99 -17.93
CA ASP A 137 -7.58 1.70 -17.65
C ASP A 137 -7.27 1.56 -16.16
N LYS A 138 -8.12 0.82 -15.46
CA LYS A 138 -8.03 0.56 -14.01
C LYS A 138 -6.84 -0.30 -13.60
N THR A 139 -6.13 -0.91 -14.55
CA THR A 139 -4.92 -1.69 -14.29
C THR A 139 -3.67 -0.81 -14.14
N GLN A 140 -3.75 0.43 -14.61
CA GLN A 140 -2.65 1.40 -14.51
C GLN A 140 -2.52 1.97 -13.10
N SER A 141 -1.33 2.52 -12.81
CA SER A 141 -1.04 3.19 -11.54
C SER A 141 -2.09 4.27 -11.22
N PRO A 142 -2.78 4.20 -10.06
CA PRO A 142 -3.76 5.22 -9.67
C PRO A 142 -3.18 6.63 -9.64
N VAL A 143 -1.92 6.77 -9.23
CA VAL A 143 -1.20 8.05 -9.18
C VAL A 143 -0.95 8.60 -10.58
N ALA A 144 -0.56 7.74 -11.53
CA ALA A 144 -0.37 8.14 -12.92
C ALA A 144 -1.69 8.52 -13.58
N ARG A 145 -2.75 7.71 -13.37
CA ARG A 145 -4.10 8.01 -13.88
C ARG A 145 -4.60 9.36 -13.36
N ARG A 146 -4.39 9.65 -12.06
CA ARG A 146 -4.74 10.94 -11.46
C ARG A 146 -3.97 12.09 -12.11
N LEU A 147 -2.65 11.96 -12.24
CA LEU A 147 -1.81 12.96 -12.91
C LEU A 147 -2.31 13.24 -14.33
N THR A 148 -2.55 12.20 -15.13
CA THR A 148 -3.06 12.34 -16.49
C THR A 148 -4.42 13.05 -16.52
N TYR A 149 -5.34 12.67 -15.63
CA TYR A 149 -6.64 13.30 -15.51
C TYR A 149 -6.55 14.80 -15.25
N GLU A 150 -5.74 15.23 -14.27
CA GLU A 150 -5.57 16.65 -13.93
C GLU A 150 -5.01 17.49 -15.10
N TRP A 151 -4.14 16.91 -15.91
CA TRP A 151 -3.62 17.56 -17.12
C TRP A 151 -4.64 17.61 -18.25
N LEU A 152 -5.49 16.59 -18.40
CA LEU A 152 -6.58 16.61 -19.38
C LEU A 152 -7.64 17.66 -19.04
N LEU A 153 -7.95 17.87 -17.76
CA LEU A 153 -8.89 18.92 -17.35
C LEU A 153 -8.44 20.34 -17.73
N GLN A 154 -7.13 20.58 -17.81
CA GLN A 154 -6.59 21.87 -18.27
C GLN A 154 -6.85 22.11 -19.77
N VAL A 155 -7.04 21.05 -20.55
CA VAL A 155 -7.36 21.12 -21.99
C VAL A 155 -8.86 21.21 -22.22
N ASP A 156 -9.61 20.37 -21.50
CA ASP A 156 -11.07 20.25 -21.55
C ASP A 156 -11.64 19.94 -20.16
N ALA A 157 -12.17 20.98 -19.50
CA ALA A 157 -12.80 20.86 -18.18
C ALA A 157 -14.10 20.02 -18.22
N THR A 158 -14.74 19.84 -19.38
CA THR A 158 -15.98 19.04 -19.48
C THR A 158 -15.74 17.55 -19.24
N LEU A 159 -14.48 17.09 -19.28
CA LEU A 159 -14.11 15.72 -18.99
C LEU A 159 -14.42 15.31 -17.54
N GLU A 160 -14.45 16.25 -16.60
CA GLU A 160 -14.82 15.97 -15.21
C GLU A 160 -16.24 15.39 -15.12
N GLU A 161 -17.20 16.03 -15.78
CA GLU A 161 -18.60 15.58 -15.83
C GLU A 161 -18.77 14.24 -16.57
N GLN A 162 -17.86 13.92 -17.48
CA GLN A 162 -17.88 12.66 -18.23
C GLN A 162 -17.25 11.49 -17.45
N LEU A 163 -16.21 11.76 -16.66
CA LEU A 163 -15.40 10.73 -16.01
C LEU A 163 -15.85 10.44 -14.59
N ILE A 164 -15.90 11.45 -13.73
CA ILE A 164 -16.12 11.29 -12.28
C ILE A 164 -17.40 10.52 -11.95
N PRO A 165 -18.55 10.70 -12.63
CA PRO A 165 -19.75 9.91 -12.34
C PRO A 165 -19.57 8.39 -12.50
N THR A 166 -18.61 7.95 -13.32
CA THR A 166 -18.34 6.52 -13.57
C THR A 166 -17.35 5.91 -12.56
N MET A 167 -16.84 6.71 -11.62
CA MET A 167 -15.70 6.35 -10.76
C MET A 167 -16.07 6.07 -9.29
N LEU A 168 -17.37 5.91 -8.99
CA LEU A 168 -17.87 5.65 -7.64
C LEU A 168 -17.23 4.43 -6.95
N HIS A 169 -16.86 3.41 -7.73
CA HIS A 169 -16.18 2.20 -7.24
C HIS A 169 -14.81 2.02 -7.90
N ASP A 170 -14.16 3.11 -8.31
CA ASP A 170 -12.82 3.06 -8.89
C ASP A 170 -11.80 2.51 -7.88
N PRO A 171 -10.78 1.74 -8.32
CA PRO A 171 -9.70 1.30 -7.44
C PRO A 171 -8.77 2.43 -7.00
N GLY A 172 -8.73 3.56 -7.73
CA GLY A 172 -8.04 4.77 -7.32
C GLY A 172 -8.85 5.53 -6.26
N SER A 173 -8.31 5.65 -5.05
CA SER A 173 -9.00 6.29 -3.91
C SER A 173 -9.40 7.74 -4.18
N GLU A 174 -8.60 8.50 -4.93
CA GLU A 174 -8.89 9.90 -5.25
C GLU A 174 -10.10 10.03 -6.19
N PHE A 175 -10.19 9.20 -7.23
CA PHE A 175 -11.34 9.19 -8.14
C PHE A 175 -12.64 8.79 -7.44
N ARG A 176 -12.55 7.78 -6.57
CA ARG A 176 -13.66 7.36 -5.72
C ARG A 176 -14.10 8.49 -4.79
N ARG A 177 -13.14 9.18 -4.16
CA ARG A 177 -13.41 10.32 -3.28
C ARG A 177 -14.14 11.44 -4.03
N ASP A 178 -13.72 11.77 -5.25
CA ASP A 178 -14.36 12.79 -6.08
C ASP A 178 -15.78 12.40 -6.47
N ALA A 179 -16.00 11.15 -6.89
CA ALA A 179 -17.32 10.63 -7.22
C ALA A 179 -18.29 10.67 -6.03
N VAL A 180 -17.81 10.28 -4.84
CA VAL A 180 -18.58 10.35 -3.60
C VAL A 180 -18.88 11.80 -3.22
N THR A 181 -17.89 12.70 -3.32
CA THR A 181 -18.06 14.14 -3.04
C THR A 181 -19.12 14.75 -3.95
N ARG A 182 -19.08 14.42 -5.25
CA ARG A 182 -20.09 14.87 -6.20
C ARG A 182 -21.50 14.44 -5.78
N LEU A 183 -21.68 13.18 -5.36
CA LEU A 183 -22.98 12.68 -4.90
C LEU A 183 -23.43 13.34 -3.59
N ILE A 184 -22.52 13.58 -2.64
CA ILE A 184 -22.82 14.34 -1.41
C ILE A 184 -23.32 15.75 -1.76
N THR A 185 -22.62 16.47 -2.65
CA THR A 185 -23.02 17.81 -3.09
C THR A 185 -24.39 17.79 -3.78
N GLN A 186 -24.65 16.81 -4.62
CA GLN A 186 -25.96 16.65 -5.26
C GLN A 186 -27.07 16.33 -4.25
N ALA A 187 -26.79 15.48 -3.26
CA ALA A 187 -27.74 15.15 -2.21
C ALA A 187 -28.10 16.40 -1.37
N GLN A 188 -27.13 17.25 -1.07
CA GLN A 188 -27.32 18.50 -0.34
C GLN A 188 -28.11 19.54 -1.13
N ALA A 189 -28.04 19.51 -2.46
CA ALA A 189 -28.77 20.40 -3.35
C ALA A 189 -30.09 19.80 -3.90
N ALA A 190 -30.48 18.60 -3.43
CA ALA A 190 -31.65 17.91 -3.95
C ALA A 190 -32.96 18.64 -3.59
N GLU A 191 -33.94 18.58 -4.48
CA GLU A 191 -35.22 19.30 -4.35
C GLU A 191 -36.11 18.79 -3.21
N ASN A 192 -35.88 17.56 -2.75
CA ASN A 192 -36.64 16.93 -1.68
C ASN A 192 -35.84 15.84 -0.95
N ASP A 193 -36.30 15.49 0.25
CA ASP A 193 -35.64 14.53 1.15
C ASP A 193 -35.49 13.12 0.54
N ALA A 194 -36.45 12.69 -0.29
CA ALA A 194 -36.38 11.37 -0.93
C ALA A 194 -35.25 11.31 -1.96
N ALA A 195 -35.11 12.34 -2.80
CA ALA A 195 -34.01 12.47 -3.75
C ALA A 195 -32.65 12.61 -3.02
N ALA A 196 -32.59 13.42 -1.95
CA ALA A 196 -31.39 13.54 -1.12
C ALA A 196 -30.97 12.18 -0.54
N THR A 197 -31.92 11.45 0.03
CA THR A 197 -31.68 10.14 0.65
C THR A 197 -31.15 9.12 -0.37
N ALA A 198 -31.74 9.07 -1.57
CA ALA A 198 -31.27 8.17 -2.63
C ALA A 198 -29.83 8.49 -3.06
N LEU A 199 -29.47 9.77 -3.18
CA LEU A 199 -28.12 10.20 -3.52
C LEU A 199 -27.11 9.89 -2.40
N PHE A 200 -27.49 10.07 -1.13
CA PHE A 200 -26.65 9.67 0.00
C PHE A 200 -26.46 8.15 0.07
N GLN A 201 -27.48 7.35 -0.20
CA GLN A 201 -27.36 5.89 -0.28
C GLN A 201 -26.40 5.47 -1.40
N GLN A 202 -26.50 6.12 -2.56
CA GLN A 202 -25.57 5.91 -3.66
C GLN A 202 -24.14 6.31 -3.26
N ALA A 203 -23.95 7.48 -2.64
CA ALA A 203 -22.65 7.92 -2.15
C ALA A 203 -22.04 6.93 -1.16
N MET A 204 -22.86 6.40 -0.23
CA MET A 204 -22.45 5.43 0.77
C MET A 204 -21.85 4.18 0.11
N SER A 205 -22.46 3.67 -0.95
CA SER A 205 -21.99 2.44 -1.63
C SER A 205 -20.55 2.53 -2.16
N GLY A 206 -20.06 3.73 -2.48
CA GLY A 206 -18.69 3.97 -2.95
C GLY A 206 -17.73 4.49 -1.89
N ALA A 207 -18.22 5.01 -0.76
CA ALA A 207 -17.41 5.72 0.22
C ALA A 207 -16.46 4.78 0.99
N VAL A 208 -15.18 5.12 1.03
CA VAL A 208 -14.15 4.37 1.79
C VAL A 208 -13.34 5.25 2.74
N HIS A 209 -13.65 6.55 2.78
CA HIS A 209 -12.98 7.53 3.64
C HIS A 209 -13.85 7.86 4.86
N GLU A 210 -13.21 7.89 6.03
CA GLU A 210 -13.86 8.11 7.33
C GLU A 210 -14.75 9.36 7.34
N ASP A 211 -14.23 10.48 6.85
CA ASP A 211 -14.90 11.78 6.85
C ASP A 211 -16.17 11.79 5.97
N GLN A 212 -16.07 11.18 4.78
CA GLN A 212 -17.22 11.07 3.86
C GLN A 212 -18.28 10.13 4.44
N VAL A 213 -17.87 8.97 4.99
CA VAL A 213 -18.81 8.03 5.61
C VAL A 213 -19.50 8.66 6.82
N LYS A 214 -18.79 9.41 7.67
CA LYS A 214 -19.41 10.17 8.78
C LYS A 214 -20.46 11.15 8.27
N THR A 215 -20.14 11.91 7.24
CA THR A 215 -21.05 12.90 6.64
C THR A 215 -22.30 12.23 6.08
N ILE A 216 -22.13 11.18 5.28
CA ILE A 216 -23.22 10.44 4.63
C ILE A 216 -24.09 9.74 5.69
N SER A 217 -23.47 9.04 6.65
CA SER A 217 -24.19 8.29 7.67
C SER A 217 -25.02 9.19 8.58
N ALA A 218 -24.51 10.37 8.94
CA ALA A 218 -25.27 11.35 9.70
C ALA A 218 -26.52 11.84 8.94
N ALA A 219 -26.38 12.10 7.63
CA ALA A 219 -27.50 12.51 6.79
C ALA A 219 -28.55 11.40 6.63
N LEU A 220 -28.12 10.16 6.40
CA LEU A 220 -29.00 8.99 6.28
C LEU A 220 -29.76 8.69 7.57
N ARG A 221 -29.07 8.69 8.72
CA ARG A 221 -29.73 8.46 10.03
C ARG A 221 -30.74 9.56 10.35
N LYS A 222 -30.45 10.82 9.99
CA LYS A 222 -31.41 11.93 10.12
C LYS A 222 -32.67 11.71 9.28
N ALA A 223 -32.55 11.06 8.13
CA ALA A 223 -33.66 10.65 7.27
C ALA A 223 -34.36 9.35 7.74
N GLY A 224 -33.98 8.78 8.89
CA GLY A 224 -34.54 7.53 9.41
C GLY A 224 -34.03 6.27 8.72
N VAL A 225 -32.93 6.37 7.96
CA VAL A 225 -32.26 5.21 7.35
C VAL A 225 -31.23 4.65 8.32
N GLU A 226 -31.36 3.37 8.65
CA GLU A 226 -30.36 2.64 9.43
C GLU A 226 -29.04 2.51 8.66
N VAL A 227 -27.93 2.82 9.33
CA VAL A 227 -26.59 2.75 8.74
C VAL A 227 -25.66 2.00 9.68
N ASP A 228 -25.20 0.84 9.21
CA ASP A 228 -24.22 -0.01 9.88
C ASP A 228 -22.80 0.34 9.39
N ILE A 229 -22.16 1.29 10.09
CA ILE A 229 -20.79 1.73 9.77
C ILE A 229 -19.78 0.60 10.03
N GLN A 230 -20.02 -0.22 11.05
CA GLN A 230 -19.17 -1.36 11.39
C GLN A 230 -19.07 -2.32 10.20
N ARG A 231 -20.21 -2.73 9.65
CA ARG A 231 -20.28 -3.57 8.45
C ARG A 231 -19.76 -2.84 7.22
N HIS A 232 -20.10 -1.57 7.02
CA HIS A 232 -19.65 -0.80 5.86
C HIS A 232 -18.12 -0.78 5.71
N PHE A 233 -17.41 -0.67 6.82
CA PHE A 233 -15.94 -0.70 6.85
C PHE A 233 -15.33 -2.09 7.11
N GLY A 234 -16.13 -3.10 7.45
CA GLY A 234 -15.65 -4.45 7.75
C GLY A 234 -14.93 -4.54 9.09
N PHE A 235 -15.33 -3.74 10.08
CA PHE A 235 -14.78 -3.78 11.43
C PHE A 235 -15.11 -5.11 12.12
N LEU A 236 -14.13 -5.62 12.87
CA LEU A 236 -14.30 -6.79 13.71
C LEU A 236 -14.69 -6.32 15.11
N THR A 237 -15.93 -6.60 15.51
CA THR A 237 -16.53 -6.01 16.72
C THR A 237 -16.82 -7.03 17.81
N SER A 238 -16.56 -8.31 17.54
CA SER A 238 -16.77 -9.43 18.47
C SER A 238 -15.49 -10.23 18.68
N TRP A 239 -15.07 -10.31 19.93
CA TRP A 239 -13.79 -10.90 20.32
C TRP A 239 -13.94 -11.79 21.56
N LYS A 240 -12.98 -12.69 21.74
CA LYS A 240 -12.62 -13.24 23.04
C LYS A 240 -11.38 -12.51 23.53
N ILE A 241 -11.31 -12.11 24.78
CA ILE A 241 -10.18 -11.38 25.37
C ILE A 241 -9.71 -12.05 26.67
N VAL A 242 -8.41 -12.04 26.92
CA VAL A 242 -7.78 -12.57 28.14
C VAL A 242 -6.62 -11.69 28.59
N GLY A 243 -6.48 -11.55 29.91
CA GLY A 243 -5.52 -10.71 30.60
C GLY A 243 -6.17 -10.11 31.86
N PRO A 244 -5.49 -9.21 32.58
CA PRO A 244 -4.19 -8.64 32.25
C PRO A 244 -3.01 -9.61 32.46
N PHE A 245 -1.98 -9.48 31.63
CA PHE A 245 -0.65 -10.03 31.86
C PHE A 245 0.34 -8.90 32.13
N ASP A 246 1.48 -9.22 32.77
CA ASP A 246 2.51 -8.24 33.08
C ASP A 246 3.13 -7.59 31.82
N ASN A 247 3.09 -6.26 31.75
CA ASN A 247 3.80 -5.42 30.80
C ASN A 247 4.57 -4.30 31.52
N ARG A 248 4.91 -4.50 32.80
CA ARG A 248 5.65 -3.48 33.56
C ARG A 248 7.01 -3.24 32.94
N ASP A 249 7.42 -1.98 32.92
CA ASP A 249 8.62 -1.49 32.22
C ASP A 249 8.60 -1.86 30.73
N GLU A 250 7.39 -1.98 30.14
CA GLU A 250 7.13 -2.35 28.74
C GLU A 250 7.65 -3.74 28.33
N LYS A 251 8.19 -4.52 29.27
CA LYS A 251 8.86 -5.82 29.01
C LYS A 251 7.94 -6.86 28.38
N GLY A 252 6.65 -6.78 28.70
CA GLY A 252 5.65 -7.76 28.31
C GLY A 252 5.46 -7.81 26.81
N PHE A 253 5.79 -6.74 26.08
CA PHE A 253 5.78 -6.71 24.63
C PHE A 253 6.66 -7.81 24.04
N ALA A 254 7.91 -7.94 24.50
CA ALA A 254 8.88 -8.91 24.01
C ALA A 254 8.63 -10.33 24.55
N VAL A 255 8.09 -10.48 25.76
CA VAL A 255 7.80 -11.78 26.39
C VAL A 255 6.72 -12.52 25.62
N THR A 256 6.97 -13.80 25.36
CA THR A 256 5.98 -14.75 24.81
C THR A 256 5.13 -15.31 25.95
N TYR A 257 3.83 -15.01 25.93
CA TYR A 257 2.86 -15.59 26.86
C TYR A 257 2.14 -16.79 26.23
N PRO A 258 1.54 -17.69 27.03
CA PRO A 258 0.87 -18.88 26.52
C PRO A 258 -0.16 -18.65 25.38
N PRO A 259 -0.97 -17.56 25.38
CA PRO A 259 -1.85 -17.25 24.26
C PRO A 259 -1.17 -17.07 22.89
N GLU A 260 0.13 -16.72 22.85
CA GLU A 260 0.91 -16.61 21.60
C GLU A 260 1.27 -17.97 21.01
N GLU A 261 1.38 -19.00 21.85
CA GLU A 261 1.74 -20.37 21.42
C GLU A 261 0.51 -21.17 21.03
N VAL A 262 -0.49 -21.20 21.92
CA VAL A 262 -1.73 -21.96 21.72
C VAL A 262 -2.92 -21.19 22.29
N ILE A 263 -3.89 -20.91 21.44
CA ILE A 263 -5.18 -20.33 21.84
C ILE A 263 -6.05 -21.44 22.43
N ASN A 264 -5.95 -21.62 23.75
CA ASN A 264 -6.83 -22.48 24.53
C ASN A 264 -7.95 -21.65 25.16
N LEU A 265 -9.13 -21.61 24.53
CA LEU A 265 -10.27 -20.80 25.00
C LEU A 265 -10.83 -21.26 26.37
N SER A 266 -10.51 -22.49 26.81
CA SER A 266 -10.82 -23.01 28.14
C SER A 266 -9.63 -22.89 29.12
N GLY A 267 -8.53 -22.28 28.69
CA GLY A 267 -7.33 -22.12 29.49
C GLY A 267 -7.52 -21.11 30.63
N GLU A 268 -6.87 -21.42 31.74
CA GLU A 268 -6.68 -20.53 32.88
C GLU A 268 -5.23 -20.09 32.91
N TYR A 269 -4.98 -18.80 33.14
CA TYR A 269 -3.65 -18.23 33.13
C TYR A 269 -3.41 -17.43 34.40
N ALA A 270 -2.22 -17.57 34.99
CA ALA A 270 -1.84 -16.74 36.13
C ALA A 270 -1.69 -15.28 35.67
N SER A 271 -2.16 -14.36 36.52
CA SER A 271 -1.93 -12.92 36.36
C SER A 271 -1.09 -12.41 37.52
N GLU A 272 -0.12 -11.55 37.22
CA GLU A 272 0.71 -10.89 38.23
C GLU A 272 -0.04 -9.74 38.94
N TYR A 273 -1.29 -9.46 38.55
CA TYR A 273 -2.16 -8.45 39.14
C TYR A 273 -2.99 -9.05 40.29
N PRO A 274 -2.84 -8.56 41.54
CA PRO A 274 -3.48 -9.16 42.71
C PRO A 274 -5.01 -9.23 42.66
N ASP A 275 -5.64 -8.27 42.00
CA ASP A 275 -7.10 -8.19 41.82
C ASP A 275 -7.62 -9.13 40.72
N ALA A 276 -6.75 -9.54 39.78
CA ALA A 276 -7.10 -10.48 38.72
C ALA A 276 -6.82 -11.94 39.15
N GLY A 277 -5.66 -12.23 39.74
CA GLY A 277 -5.24 -13.56 40.22
C GLY A 277 -5.11 -14.62 39.12
N THR A 278 -6.22 -15.09 38.56
CA THR A 278 -6.29 -16.03 37.44
C THR A 278 -7.27 -15.50 36.39
N VAL A 279 -6.82 -15.47 35.13
CA VAL A 279 -7.56 -14.89 34.01
C VAL A 279 -7.94 -15.97 33.00
N HIS A 280 -9.08 -15.78 32.33
CA HIS A 280 -9.63 -16.69 31.34
C HIS A 280 -10.21 -15.89 30.17
N TRP A 281 -10.43 -16.56 29.03
CA TRP A 281 -10.99 -15.94 27.85
C TRP A 281 -12.46 -15.57 28.05
N ASN A 282 -12.77 -14.28 27.97
CA ASN A 282 -14.12 -13.74 28.08
C ASN A 282 -14.59 -13.11 26.76
N PRO A 283 -15.89 -13.18 26.43
CA PRO A 283 -16.42 -12.42 25.30
C PRO A 283 -16.30 -10.92 25.58
N ILE A 284 -15.91 -10.16 24.57
CA ILE A 284 -15.97 -8.69 24.55
C ILE A 284 -16.48 -8.24 23.18
N THR A 285 -17.45 -7.32 23.19
CA THR A 285 -18.05 -6.74 21.98
C THR A 285 -18.05 -5.22 22.07
N THR A 286 -18.19 -4.56 20.92
CA THR A 286 -18.36 -3.10 20.85
C THR A 286 -19.47 -2.71 19.89
N ASP A 287 -20.24 -1.69 20.28
CA ASP A 287 -21.28 -1.05 19.47
C ASP A 287 -20.80 0.31 18.94
N ASP A 288 -19.53 0.65 19.15
CA ASP A 288 -18.91 1.86 18.57
C ASP A 288 -18.93 1.77 17.04
N ASP A 289 -19.38 2.83 16.37
CA ASP A 289 -19.53 2.89 14.90
C ASP A 289 -18.24 2.53 14.15
N PHE A 290 -17.07 2.80 14.73
CA PHE A 290 -15.76 2.56 14.15
C PHE A 290 -15.07 1.32 14.73
N GLY A 291 -15.83 0.45 15.39
CA GLY A 291 -15.36 -0.84 15.89
C GLY A 291 -14.30 -0.71 16.99
N ILE A 292 -14.26 0.40 17.72
CA ILE A 292 -13.31 0.61 18.80
C ILE A 292 -13.69 -0.29 19.99
N VAL A 293 -12.79 -1.19 20.37
CA VAL A 293 -12.86 -1.95 21.61
C VAL A 293 -12.05 -1.20 22.66
N ASP A 294 -12.74 -0.51 23.57
CA ASP A 294 -12.11 0.17 24.71
C ASP A 294 -11.95 -0.79 25.90
N ILE A 295 -10.72 -1.24 26.13
CA ILE A 295 -10.37 -2.19 27.20
C ILE A 295 -10.41 -1.49 28.56
N ALA A 296 -10.00 -0.22 28.63
CA ALA A 296 -10.02 0.56 29.86
C ALA A 296 -11.45 0.74 30.38
N GLU A 297 -12.41 0.98 29.49
CA GLU A 297 -13.82 1.13 29.83
C GLU A 297 -14.51 -0.22 30.12
N LYS A 298 -14.27 -1.25 29.29
CA LYS A 298 -15.02 -2.52 29.34
C LYS A 298 -14.49 -3.53 30.37
N ILE A 299 -13.21 -3.44 30.74
CA ILE A 299 -12.58 -4.35 31.71
C ILE A 299 -12.03 -3.51 32.85
N GLN A 300 -10.82 -3.00 32.69
CA GLN A 300 -10.10 -2.18 33.67
C GLN A 300 -8.80 -1.69 33.04
N ASN A 301 -8.39 -0.47 33.36
CA ASN A 301 -7.12 0.10 32.90
C ASN A 301 -5.94 -0.31 33.80
N HIS A 302 -5.56 -1.59 33.79
CA HIS A 302 -4.39 -2.05 34.52
C HIS A 302 -3.11 -1.43 33.95
N LYS A 303 -2.35 -0.74 34.80
CA LYS A 303 -1.11 -0.06 34.42
C LYS A 303 0.03 -1.05 34.21
N GLY A 304 0.79 -0.83 33.13
CA GLY A 304 1.86 -1.73 32.73
C GLY A 304 1.33 -3.11 32.42
N SER A 305 0.15 -3.23 31.81
CA SER A 305 -0.48 -4.53 31.49
C SER A 305 -0.60 -4.76 30.00
N LEU A 306 -0.81 -6.02 29.61
CA LEU A 306 -1.20 -6.37 28.25
C LEU A 306 -2.39 -7.33 28.23
N MET A 307 -3.11 -7.33 27.12
CA MET A 307 -4.27 -8.18 26.85
C MET A 307 -4.08 -8.88 25.50
N TYR A 308 -4.60 -10.10 25.39
CA TYR A 308 -4.78 -10.78 24.11
C TYR A 308 -6.24 -10.79 23.73
N ALA A 309 -6.56 -10.43 22.49
CA ALA A 309 -7.89 -10.60 21.93
C ALA A 309 -7.83 -11.49 20.68
N THR A 310 -8.79 -12.41 20.53
CA THR A 310 -8.88 -13.32 19.38
C THR A 310 -10.29 -13.35 18.80
N THR A 311 -10.36 -13.55 17.49
CA THR A 311 -11.60 -13.76 16.75
C THR A 311 -11.33 -14.64 15.54
N THR A 312 -12.37 -15.25 14.98
CA THR A 312 -12.25 -16.02 13.73
C THR A 312 -12.99 -15.30 12.62
N TYR A 313 -12.29 -15.09 11.51
CA TYR A 313 -12.84 -14.53 10.29
C TYR A 313 -13.02 -15.64 9.25
N VAL A 314 -14.23 -15.81 8.73
CA VAL A 314 -14.53 -16.83 7.72
C VAL A 314 -14.46 -16.21 6.33
N SER A 315 -13.43 -16.57 5.56
CA SER A 315 -13.30 -16.16 4.16
C SER A 315 -14.07 -17.13 3.26
N ASP A 316 -14.80 -16.62 2.28
CA ASP A 316 -15.54 -17.44 1.29
C ASP A 316 -14.59 -18.15 0.30
N ARG A 317 -13.41 -17.57 0.08
CA ARG A 317 -12.36 -18.06 -0.80
C ARG A 317 -10.97 -17.74 -0.26
N GLU A 318 -9.96 -18.32 -0.87
CA GLU A 318 -8.58 -17.90 -0.68
C GLU A 318 -8.36 -16.55 -1.37
N GLN A 319 -7.87 -15.54 -0.65
CA GLN A 319 -7.71 -14.18 -1.18
C GLN A 319 -6.73 -13.33 -0.38
N ASP A 320 -6.05 -12.41 -1.09
CA ASP A 320 -5.22 -11.37 -0.50
C ASP A 320 -6.09 -10.19 -0.08
N VAL A 321 -5.89 -9.72 1.15
CA VAL A 321 -6.63 -8.60 1.74
C VAL A 321 -5.69 -7.77 2.63
N GLU A 322 -6.18 -6.66 3.14
CA GLU A 322 -5.52 -5.90 4.19
C GLU A 322 -6.26 -6.05 5.52
N VAL A 323 -5.50 -6.34 6.58
CA VAL A 323 -5.91 -5.98 7.93
C VAL A 323 -5.51 -4.53 8.17
N ARG A 324 -6.46 -3.70 8.58
CA ARG A 324 -6.19 -2.32 8.97
C ARG A 324 -6.52 -2.09 10.44
N LEU A 325 -5.63 -1.37 11.12
CA LEU A 325 -5.62 -1.26 12.57
C LEU A 325 -5.41 0.18 13.03
N GLY A 326 -6.14 0.56 14.07
CA GLY A 326 -5.91 1.78 14.85
C GLY A 326 -5.79 1.46 16.34
N THR A 327 -4.72 1.95 16.97
CA THR A 327 -4.53 1.87 18.43
C THR A 327 -3.50 2.92 18.88
N PRO A 328 -3.63 3.50 20.08
CA PRO A 328 -2.55 4.29 20.69
C PRO A 328 -1.53 3.42 21.44
N ASN A 329 -1.75 2.10 21.54
CA ASN A 329 -0.98 1.18 22.38
C ASN A 329 0.04 0.39 21.54
N ALA A 330 1.05 -0.21 22.18
CA ALA A 330 1.94 -1.15 21.50
C ALA A 330 1.19 -2.45 21.18
N TRP A 331 1.53 -3.11 20.07
CA TRP A 331 0.76 -4.27 19.63
C TRP A 331 1.52 -5.26 18.75
N LYS A 332 1.00 -6.49 18.70
CA LYS A 332 1.41 -7.56 17.79
C LYS A 332 0.17 -8.24 17.21
N LEU A 333 0.27 -8.73 15.98
CA LEU A 333 -0.83 -9.41 15.28
C LEU A 333 -0.34 -10.74 14.70
N TRP A 334 -1.14 -11.78 14.92
CA TRP A 334 -0.97 -13.09 14.32
C TRP A 334 -2.20 -13.47 13.52
N ILE A 335 -1.96 -14.15 12.41
CA ILE A 335 -2.99 -14.76 11.56
C ILE A 335 -2.66 -16.25 11.44
N ASN A 336 -3.58 -17.12 11.82
CA ASN A 336 -3.42 -18.57 11.79
C ASN A 336 -2.12 -19.04 12.50
N GLY A 337 -1.77 -18.39 13.62
CA GLY A 337 -0.57 -18.70 14.41
C GLY A 337 0.73 -18.09 13.87
N GLN A 338 0.74 -17.46 12.70
CA GLN A 338 1.91 -16.77 12.16
C GLN A 338 1.91 -15.29 12.59
N LEU A 339 3.00 -14.82 13.19
CA LEU A 339 3.20 -13.40 13.46
C LEU A 339 3.32 -12.64 12.13
N VAL A 340 2.41 -11.71 11.88
CA VAL A 340 2.41 -10.91 10.64
C VAL A 340 2.91 -9.49 10.86
N PHE A 341 2.80 -8.95 12.08
CA PHE A 341 3.27 -7.61 12.39
C PHE A 341 3.50 -7.39 13.88
N ALA A 342 4.44 -6.50 14.22
CA ALA A 342 4.73 -6.07 15.58
C ALA A 342 5.15 -4.59 15.60
N ARG A 343 4.63 -3.80 16.54
CA ARG A 343 5.01 -2.41 16.75
C ARG A 343 4.99 -2.05 18.23
N GLU A 344 6.16 -1.71 18.74
CA GLU A 344 6.35 -1.25 20.11
C GLU A 344 6.35 0.29 20.15
N GLU A 345 5.17 0.87 20.07
CA GLU A 345 4.99 2.32 20.22
C GLU A 345 3.79 2.60 21.10
N TYR A 346 3.96 3.45 22.10
CA TYR A 346 2.93 3.83 23.05
C TYR A 346 2.54 5.30 22.86
N HIS A 347 1.27 5.59 23.15
CA HIS A 347 0.66 6.93 23.21
C HIS A 347 0.83 7.79 21.97
N ARG A 348 0.88 7.17 20.79
CA ARG A 348 0.68 7.91 19.54
C ARG A 348 -0.80 8.29 19.40
N SER A 349 -1.06 9.44 18.77
CA SER A 349 -2.40 9.75 18.29
C SER A 349 -2.90 8.58 17.43
N THR A 350 -4.13 8.15 17.67
CA THR A 350 -4.75 7.06 16.91
C THR A 350 -5.57 7.63 15.75
N ARG A 351 -5.53 6.96 14.60
CA ARG A 351 -6.33 7.27 13.41
C ARG A 351 -6.90 5.96 12.86
N MET A 352 -8.06 6.02 12.22
CA MET A 352 -8.54 4.87 11.45
C MET A 352 -7.48 4.50 10.40
N ASP A 353 -7.24 3.20 10.25
CA ASP A 353 -6.27 2.66 9.28
C ASP A 353 -4.83 3.16 9.44
N GLN A 354 -4.42 3.52 10.66
CA GLN A 354 -3.05 3.95 10.97
C GLN A 354 -2.00 2.92 10.52
N TYR A 355 -2.32 1.64 10.63
CA TYR A 355 -1.51 0.54 10.12
C TYR A 355 -2.29 -0.25 9.09
N ARG A 356 -1.63 -0.64 8.01
CA ARG A 356 -2.18 -1.43 6.89
C ARG A 356 -1.24 -2.62 6.66
N ILE A 357 -1.76 -3.83 6.87
CA ILE A 357 -0.96 -5.06 6.87
C ILE A 357 -1.55 -5.97 5.78
N PRO A 358 -0.84 -6.18 4.66
CA PRO A 358 -1.27 -7.16 3.68
C PRO A 358 -1.19 -8.56 4.30
N ILE A 359 -2.26 -9.32 4.15
CA ILE A 359 -2.35 -10.70 4.63
C ILE A 359 -2.97 -11.58 3.54
N HIS A 360 -2.72 -12.87 3.67
CA HIS A 360 -3.31 -13.89 2.82
C HIS A 360 -4.30 -14.74 3.63
N LEU A 361 -5.58 -14.71 3.25
CA LEU A 361 -6.61 -15.51 3.89
C LEU A 361 -6.79 -16.83 3.16
N LYS A 362 -6.91 -17.92 3.91
CA LYS A 362 -7.36 -19.22 3.39
C LYS A 362 -8.87 -19.21 3.21
N ALA A 363 -9.39 -20.02 2.30
CA ALA A 363 -10.82 -20.31 2.28
C ALA A 363 -11.25 -20.95 3.63
N GLY A 364 -12.39 -20.52 4.16
CA GLY A 364 -12.90 -20.95 5.46
C GLY A 364 -12.36 -20.12 6.64
N PRO A 365 -12.29 -20.70 7.85
CA PRO A 365 -11.95 -19.97 9.06
C PRO A 365 -10.47 -19.59 9.10
N ASN A 366 -10.21 -18.32 9.42
CA ASN A 366 -8.89 -17.76 9.71
C ASN A 366 -8.91 -17.19 11.12
N LEU A 367 -7.97 -17.64 11.96
CA LEU A 367 -7.88 -17.22 13.36
C LEU A 367 -7.00 -15.98 13.47
N LEU A 368 -7.53 -14.91 14.05
CA LEU A 368 -6.81 -13.67 14.34
C LEU A 368 -6.52 -13.61 15.83
N LEU A 369 -5.31 -13.18 16.18
CA LEU A 369 -4.89 -12.88 17.55
C LEU A 369 -4.18 -11.54 17.55
N ILE A 370 -4.62 -10.62 18.41
CA ILE A 370 -3.95 -9.37 18.69
C ILE A 370 -3.48 -9.35 20.13
N LYS A 371 -2.24 -8.91 20.34
CA LYS A 371 -1.70 -8.51 21.64
C LYS A 371 -1.72 -7.00 21.69
N VAL A 372 -2.27 -6.42 22.76
CA VAL A 372 -2.29 -4.97 22.97
C VAL A 372 -1.68 -4.67 24.33
N CYS A 373 -0.69 -3.79 24.35
CA CYS A 373 0.14 -3.50 25.51
C CYS A 373 -0.05 -2.05 25.97
N GLN A 374 -0.33 -1.86 27.25
CA GLN A 374 -0.41 -0.56 27.92
C GLN A 374 0.76 -0.41 28.90
N ASN A 375 1.34 0.79 29.00
CA ASN A 375 2.42 1.06 29.96
C ASN A 375 1.88 1.72 31.24
N GLU A 376 2.78 2.13 32.14
CA GLU A 376 2.45 2.65 33.46
C GLU A 376 2.18 4.15 33.53
N GLN A 377 2.19 4.84 32.38
CA GLN A 377 1.94 6.28 32.36
C GLN A 377 0.56 6.62 32.95
N LYS A 378 0.54 7.68 33.77
CA LYS A 378 -0.60 8.07 34.61
C LYS A 378 -1.26 9.36 34.15
N GLU A 379 -0.62 10.07 33.23
CA GLU A 379 -1.13 11.29 32.63
C GLU A 379 -2.43 11.00 31.87
N ASP A 380 -3.43 11.88 31.98
CA ASP A 380 -4.76 11.66 31.42
C ASP A 380 -4.77 11.37 29.91
N TRP A 381 -3.82 11.95 29.16
CA TRP A 381 -3.66 11.73 27.72
C TRP A 381 -3.11 10.33 27.36
N ALA A 382 -2.49 9.64 28.32
CA ALA A 382 -1.87 8.31 28.17
C ALA A 382 -2.79 7.16 28.64
N GLN A 383 -4.07 7.45 28.91
CA GLN A 383 -4.97 6.49 29.54
C GLN A 383 -5.72 5.61 28.52
N ALA A 384 -5.75 6.00 27.25
CA ALA A 384 -6.43 5.25 26.20
C ALA A 384 -5.83 3.85 26.07
N TYR A 385 -6.65 2.84 26.32
CA TYR A 385 -6.29 1.43 26.17
C TYR A 385 -7.33 0.75 25.30
N ARG A 386 -7.08 0.76 23.99
CA ARG A 386 -8.10 0.40 23.01
C ARG A 386 -7.50 -0.01 21.68
N PHE A 387 -8.27 -0.75 20.90
CA PHE A 387 -7.91 -1.12 19.55
C PHE A 387 -9.14 -1.17 18.65
N GLN A 388 -8.93 -1.00 17.35
CA GLN A 388 -9.91 -1.31 16.31
C GLN A 388 -9.19 -2.05 15.18
N LEU A 389 -9.88 -3.01 14.57
CA LEU A 389 -9.33 -3.83 13.49
C LEU A 389 -10.43 -4.09 12.46
N ARG A 390 -10.10 -3.98 11.17
CA ARG A 390 -11.00 -4.27 10.06
C ARG A 390 -10.32 -5.04 8.95
N ILE A 391 -11.11 -5.74 8.14
CA ILE A 391 -10.64 -6.45 6.95
C ILE A 391 -11.22 -5.79 5.70
N CYS A 392 -10.36 -5.41 4.77
CA CYS A 392 -10.73 -4.69 3.56
C CYS A 392 -9.79 -5.02 2.40
N ASP A 393 -10.18 -4.63 1.19
CA ASP A 393 -9.30 -4.70 0.03
C ASP A 393 -8.28 -3.54 -0.01
N GLY A 394 -7.42 -3.51 -1.02
CA GLY A 394 -6.43 -2.44 -1.20
C GLY A 394 -7.03 -1.03 -1.34
N THR A 395 -8.31 -0.93 -1.73
CA THR A 395 -9.04 0.34 -1.84
C THR A 395 -9.56 0.82 -0.48
N GLY A 396 -9.71 -0.09 0.49
CA GLY A 396 -10.31 0.15 1.79
C GLY A 396 -11.80 -0.19 1.87
N ALA A 397 -12.37 -0.77 0.81
CA ALA A 397 -13.72 -1.32 0.83
C ALA A 397 -13.74 -2.62 1.64
N ALA A 398 -14.78 -2.81 2.44
CA ALA A 398 -14.88 -3.97 3.32
C ALA A 398 -14.86 -5.29 2.55
N VAL A 399 -14.10 -6.26 3.06
CA VAL A 399 -14.24 -7.66 2.69
C VAL A 399 -14.99 -8.31 3.83
N LEU A 400 -16.25 -8.68 3.58
CA LEU A 400 -17.14 -9.20 4.62
C LEU A 400 -16.98 -10.71 4.80
N PRO A 401 -17.11 -11.22 6.03
CA PRO A 401 -17.01 -12.66 6.27
C PRO A 401 -18.19 -13.40 5.61
N ALA A 402 -17.94 -14.63 5.14
CA ALA A 402 -18.91 -15.49 4.47
C ALA A 402 -20.10 -15.88 5.36
N THR A 403 -19.97 -15.76 6.69
CA THR A 403 -21.04 -16.00 7.64
C THR A 403 -21.11 -14.85 8.64
N THR A 404 -22.28 -14.24 8.76
CA THR A 404 -22.56 -13.21 9.77
C THR A 404 -22.86 -13.92 11.09
N SER A 405 -21.86 -14.51 11.72
CA SER A 405 -21.90 -14.99 13.10
C SER A 405 -20.52 -15.49 13.47
N ALA A 406 -19.92 -14.89 14.50
CA ALA A 406 -18.85 -15.50 15.27
C ALA A 406 -19.38 -16.78 15.94
N ARG A 407 -19.61 -17.85 15.18
CA ARG A 407 -19.75 -19.19 15.73
C ARG A 407 -18.39 -19.86 15.56
N LEU A 408 -17.55 -19.62 16.57
CA LEU A 408 -16.31 -20.34 16.79
C LEU A 408 -16.67 -21.81 17.04
N GLU A 409 -16.76 -22.62 15.98
CA GLU A 409 -16.59 -24.05 16.14
C GLU A 409 -15.13 -24.29 16.57
N GLN A 410 -14.94 -24.98 17.68
CA GLN A 410 -13.62 -25.42 18.09
C GLN A 410 -12.99 -26.23 16.94
N PRO A 411 -11.75 -25.94 16.51
CA PRO A 411 -11.06 -26.84 15.60
C PRO A 411 -10.86 -28.18 16.32
N ARG A 412 -11.60 -29.22 15.91
CA ARG A 412 -11.36 -30.60 16.32
C ARG A 412 -10.04 -31.08 15.71
N ASN A 413 -8.93 -30.77 16.37
CA ASN A 413 -7.68 -31.48 16.15
C ASN A 413 -7.25 -32.11 17.48
N SER A 414 -7.86 -33.24 17.82
CA SER A 414 -7.26 -34.23 18.69
C SER A 414 -6.08 -34.85 17.93
N ILE A 415 -4.86 -34.45 18.30
CA ILE A 415 -3.67 -35.20 17.95
C ILE A 415 -3.85 -36.59 18.58
N SER A 416 -4.09 -37.59 17.75
CA SER A 416 -4.18 -38.98 18.19
C SER A 416 -2.80 -39.37 18.71
N ALA A 417 -2.73 -39.70 20.00
CA ALA A 417 -1.61 -40.43 20.56
C ALA A 417 -1.59 -41.81 19.90
N THR A 418 -0.77 -41.95 18.85
CA THR A 418 -0.49 -43.26 18.27
C THR A 418 0.32 -44.05 19.29
N SER A 419 -0.35 -45.06 19.84
CA SER A 419 0.22 -46.16 20.61
C SER A 419 1.45 -46.74 19.92
N LEU A 420 2.62 -46.57 20.54
CA LEU A 420 3.75 -47.48 20.34
C LEU A 420 3.69 -48.56 21.42
N GLN A 421 2.92 -49.62 21.14
CA GLN A 421 3.15 -50.93 21.74
C GLN A 421 3.76 -51.85 20.68
N GLY A 422 5.03 -52.18 20.92
CA GLY A 422 5.55 -53.55 20.83
C GLY A 422 6.00 -54.07 19.46
N VAL A 423 7.31 -54.32 19.32
CA VAL A 423 7.82 -55.61 18.82
C VAL A 423 9.10 -55.98 19.58
N SER A 424 9.11 -57.18 20.15
CA SER A 424 10.21 -57.84 20.83
C SER A 424 11.45 -58.06 19.97
N ARG A 425 12.63 -57.93 20.57
CA ARG A 425 13.58 -59.05 20.81
C ARG A 425 14.60 -58.68 21.87
#